data_AF-A0A562L7C4-F1
#
_entry.id   AF-A0A562L7C4-F1
#
_cell.length_a   1.000
_cell.length_b   1.000
_cell.length_c   1.000
_cell.angle_alpha   90.00
_cell.angle_beta   90.00
_cell.angle_gamma   90.00
#
_symmetry.space_group_name_H-M   'P 1'
#
loop_
_entity.id
_entity.type
_entity.pdbx_description
1 polymer ?
#
loop_
_entity_poly.entity_id
_entity_poly.type
_entity_poly.pdbx_seq_one_letter_code
_entity_poly.pdbx_strand_id
1 'polypeptide(L)'
;MRNFIRFMTVIVLLTTASMVWAQKPIAYPSKGQDAQQQTTDDAQCLGWSKQQTGIDPAAIAAAPAPSTGPQGERVRGALRGAAGGAVIGEIVDDDAGKGAGVGAAAGVLAGGARARRNHAAQAQQAQASKSQALATYYEAYGACMQGRGYSVK
;
A
#
# COMPACT_ATOMS: atom_id res chain seq x y z
N MET A 1 -13.61 -19.45 33.66
CA MET A 1 -12.75 -18.23 33.70
C MET A 1 -11.29 -18.51 33.31
N ARG A 2 -10.62 -19.55 33.84
CA ARG A 2 -9.21 -19.86 33.57
C ARG A 2 -8.88 -20.26 32.11
N ASN A 3 -9.86 -20.77 31.38
CA ASN A 3 -9.71 -21.18 29.97
C ASN A 3 -9.96 -20.01 28.99
N PHE A 4 -10.76 -19.02 29.39
CA PHE A 4 -11.00 -17.81 28.60
C PHE A 4 -9.75 -16.91 28.54
N ILE A 5 -9.00 -16.85 29.65
CA ILE A 5 -7.73 -16.11 29.74
C ILE A 5 -6.64 -16.75 28.87
N ARG A 6 -6.63 -18.08 28.75
CA ARG A 6 -5.71 -18.83 27.87
C ARG A 6 -6.00 -18.65 26.39
N PHE A 7 -7.28 -18.50 26.02
CA PHE A 7 -7.66 -18.23 24.63
C PHE A 7 -7.36 -16.79 24.20
N MET A 8 -7.47 -15.80 25.11
CA MET A 8 -7.10 -14.41 24.80
C MET A 8 -5.59 -14.19 24.62
N THR A 9 -4.73 -15.02 25.23
CA THR A 9 -3.27 -14.86 25.12
C THR A 9 -2.69 -15.37 23.80
N VAL A 10 -3.41 -16.23 23.06
CA VAL A 10 -2.93 -16.81 21.79
C VAL A 10 -3.22 -15.91 20.58
N ILE A 11 -4.18 -14.98 20.67
CA ILE A 11 -4.62 -14.16 19.52
C ILE A 11 -3.78 -12.88 19.33
N VAL A 12 -2.99 -12.46 20.32
CA VAL A 12 -2.20 -11.22 20.26
C VAL A 12 -0.86 -11.39 19.52
N LEU A 13 -0.51 -12.59 19.07
CA LEU A 13 0.80 -12.89 18.46
C LEU A 13 0.84 -12.94 16.92
N LEU A 14 -0.17 -12.44 16.21
CA LEU A 14 -0.19 -12.49 14.75
C LEU A 14 -0.09 -11.11 14.08
N THR A 15 1.00 -10.95 13.33
CA THR A 15 1.21 -10.02 12.20
C THR A 15 1.66 -8.58 12.49
N THR A 16 2.89 -8.44 13.01
CA THR A 16 3.75 -7.33 12.55
C THR A 16 4.32 -7.72 11.18
N ALA A 17 3.54 -7.53 10.11
CA ALA A 17 4.09 -7.55 8.76
C ALA A 17 4.94 -6.28 8.62
N SER A 18 6.22 -6.38 8.99
CA SER A 18 7.21 -5.35 8.73
C SER A 18 7.16 -5.06 7.23
N MET A 19 6.73 -3.85 6.86
CA MET A 19 6.88 -3.36 5.50
C MET A 19 8.39 -3.28 5.28
N VAL A 20 8.97 -4.29 4.64
CA VAL A 20 10.32 -4.17 4.11
C VAL A 20 10.19 -3.17 2.98
N TRP A 21 10.58 -1.93 3.27
CA TRP A 21 10.82 -0.98 2.21
C TRP A 21 11.91 -1.60 1.35
N ALA A 22 11.62 -1.78 0.06
CA ALA A 22 12.60 -2.21 -0.89
C ALA A 22 13.65 -1.11 -1.03
N GLN A 23 14.64 -1.16 -0.15
CA GLN A 23 15.80 -0.30 -0.18
C GLN A 23 16.84 -0.92 -1.10
N LYS A 24 17.72 -0.07 -1.65
CA LYS A 24 18.87 -0.54 -2.40
C LYS A 24 19.71 -1.43 -1.46
N PRO A 25 19.97 -2.69 -1.82
CA PRO A 25 20.74 -3.59 -0.97
C PRO A 25 22.19 -3.15 -0.97
N ILE A 26 22.89 -3.46 0.13
CA ILE A 26 24.26 -3.01 0.32
C ILE A 26 25.18 -4.04 -0.33
N ALA A 27 25.94 -3.62 -1.34
CA ALA A 27 26.92 -4.45 -2.02
C ALA A 27 28.33 -4.20 -1.44
N TYR A 28 28.92 -5.21 -0.81
CA TYR A 28 30.26 -5.15 -0.23
C TYR A 28 31.31 -5.79 -1.16
N PRO A 29 32.41 -5.08 -1.48
CA PRO A 29 33.47 -5.61 -2.35
C PRO A 29 34.17 -6.78 -1.66
N SER A 30 34.03 -7.98 -2.22
CA SER A 30 34.54 -9.22 -1.60
C SER A 30 35.79 -9.78 -2.31
N LYS A 31 36.20 -9.18 -3.43
CA LYS A 31 37.34 -9.62 -4.25
C LYS A 31 38.41 -8.54 -4.44
N GLY A 32 38.46 -7.57 -3.53
CA GLY A 32 39.44 -6.46 -3.59
C GLY A 32 39.10 -5.42 -4.67
N GLN A 33 37.83 -5.26 -5.03
CA GLN A 33 37.41 -4.17 -5.92
C GLN A 33 37.63 -2.81 -5.25
N ASP A 34 38.21 -1.85 -5.98
CA ASP A 34 38.35 -0.48 -5.49
C ASP A 34 37.02 0.31 -5.59
N ALA A 35 37.01 1.50 -5.01
CA ALA A 35 35.82 2.36 -4.98
C ALA A 35 35.36 2.81 -6.38
N GLN A 36 36.28 2.95 -7.33
CA GLN A 36 35.96 3.39 -8.69
C GLN A 36 35.30 2.27 -9.49
N GLN A 37 35.81 1.04 -9.35
CA GLN A 37 35.21 -0.16 -9.90
C GLN A 37 33.84 -0.39 -9.29
N GLN A 38 33.69 -0.25 -7.97
CA GLN A 38 32.40 -0.38 -7.30
C GLN A 38 31.38 0.63 -7.82
N THR A 39 31.78 1.89 -8.02
CA THR A 39 30.88 2.93 -8.55
C THR A 39 30.44 2.60 -9.99
N THR A 40 31.37 2.10 -10.81
CA THR A 40 31.09 1.70 -12.19
C THR A 40 30.16 0.48 -12.25
N ASP A 41 30.43 -0.52 -11.42
CA ASP A 41 29.64 -1.74 -11.31
C ASP A 41 28.24 -1.44 -10.81
N ASP A 42 28.10 -0.55 -9.83
CA ASP A 42 26.82 -0.07 -9.34
C ASP A 42 26.00 0.56 -10.45
N ALA A 43 26.57 1.50 -11.21
CA ALA A 43 25.87 2.17 -12.30
C ALA A 43 25.42 1.19 -13.39
N GLN A 44 26.31 0.26 -13.76
CA GLN A 44 26.02 -0.77 -14.76
C GLN A 44 24.93 -1.73 -14.29
N CYS A 45 24.99 -2.20 -13.05
CA CYS A 45 23.98 -3.10 -12.49
C CYS A 45 22.63 -2.41 -12.28
N LEU A 46 22.59 -1.14 -11.90
CA LEU A 46 21.34 -0.36 -11.84
C LEU A 46 20.71 -0.19 -13.23
N GLY A 47 21.54 0.09 -14.25
CA GLY A 47 21.09 0.17 -15.65
C GLY A 47 20.59 -1.17 -16.19
N TRP A 48 21.32 -2.25 -15.92
CA TRP A 48 20.93 -3.61 -16.29
C TRP A 48 19.62 -4.02 -15.63
N SER A 49 19.44 -3.71 -14.35
CA SER A 49 18.21 -4.03 -13.61
C SER A 49 16.99 -3.35 -14.21
N LYS A 50 17.14 -2.09 -14.65
CA LYS A 50 16.07 -1.35 -15.36
C LYS A 50 15.73 -2.01 -16.68
N GLN A 51 16.73 -2.45 -17.46
CA GLN A 51 16.52 -3.16 -18.72
C GLN A 51 15.86 -4.54 -18.52
N GLN A 52 16.29 -5.27 -17.49
CA GLN A 52 15.82 -6.62 -17.20
C GLN A 52 14.39 -6.66 -16.66
N THR A 53 14.03 -5.70 -15.78
CA THR A 53 12.73 -5.67 -15.11
C THR A 53 11.72 -4.73 -15.77
N GLY A 54 12.19 -3.80 -16.61
CA GLY A 54 11.37 -2.70 -17.14
C GLY A 54 10.96 -1.66 -16.10
N ILE A 55 11.46 -1.77 -14.86
CA ILE A 55 11.10 -0.90 -13.74
C ILE A 55 12.08 0.27 -13.63
N ASP A 56 11.55 1.49 -13.60
CA ASP A 56 12.32 2.71 -13.32
C ASP A 56 12.11 3.15 -11.86
N PRO A 57 13.12 3.00 -10.97
CA PRO A 57 12.98 3.38 -9.57
C PRO A 57 12.76 4.88 -9.39
N ALA A 58 13.27 5.73 -10.28
CA ALA A 58 13.07 7.17 -10.21
C ALA A 58 11.61 7.55 -10.50
N ALA A 59 10.98 6.86 -11.45
CA ALA A 59 9.57 7.06 -11.77
C ALA A 59 8.65 6.62 -10.62
N ILE A 60 9.01 5.53 -9.91
CA ILE A 60 8.25 5.06 -8.74
C ILE A 60 8.40 6.02 -7.56
N ALA A 61 9.61 6.53 -7.31
CA ALA A 61 9.85 7.48 -6.23
C ALA A 61 9.14 8.83 -6.46
N ALA A 62 9.02 9.26 -7.72
CA ALA A 62 8.31 10.47 -8.10
C ALA A 62 6.78 10.32 -8.14
N ALA A 63 6.25 9.09 -8.04
CA ALA A 63 4.81 8.85 -8.15
C ALA A 63 4.08 9.50 -6.95
N PRO A 64 3.15 10.44 -7.19
CA PRO A 64 2.48 11.17 -6.12
C PRO A 64 1.77 10.21 -5.16
N ALA A 65 1.70 10.61 -3.88
CA ALA A 65 0.84 9.93 -2.93
C ALA A 65 -0.61 10.02 -3.43
N PRO A 66 -1.43 8.96 -3.29
CA PRO A 66 -2.83 9.01 -3.68
C PRO A 66 -3.49 10.21 -2.99
N SER A 67 -3.96 11.17 -3.80
CA SER A 67 -4.35 12.48 -3.34
C SER A 67 -5.68 12.42 -2.59
N THR A 68 -5.71 13.04 -1.41
CA THR A 68 -6.94 13.33 -0.68
C THR A 68 -7.53 14.65 -1.20
N GLY A 69 -8.14 14.63 -2.39
CA GLY A 69 -8.63 15.83 -3.10
C GLY A 69 -10.17 15.86 -3.30
N PRO A 70 -10.91 16.93 -2.94
CA PRO A 70 -12.38 16.93 -2.86
C PRO A 70 -13.21 16.94 -4.15
N GLN A 71 -12.67 16.98 -5.36
CA GLN A 71 -13.48 17.40 -6.52
C GLN A 71 -13.96 16.28 -7.47
N GLY A 72 -13.22 15.18 -7.63
CA GLY A 72 -13.56 14.16 -8.64
C GLY A 72 -14.33 12.95 -8.12
N GLU A 73 -13.89 12.37 -7.00
CA GLU A 73 -14.48 11.13 -6.46
C GLU A 73 -15.74 11.36 -5.64
N ARG A 74 -15.96 12.57 -5.10
CA ARG A 74 -17.21 12.89 -4.39
C ARG A 74 -18.39 12.99 -5.34
N VAL A 75 -18.21 13.51 -6.56
CA VAL A 75 -19.30 13.59 -7.55
C VAL A 75 -19.66 12.19 -8.05
N ARG A 76 -18.66 11.35 -8.37
CA ARG A 76 -18.92 9.97 -8.83
C ARG A 76 -19.38 9.03 -7.71
N GLY A 77 -18.89 9.24 -6.48
CA GLY A 77 -19.28 8.51 -5.29
C GLY A 77 -20.64 8.94 -4.73
N ALA A 78 -21.01 10.21 -4.83
CA ALA A 78 -22.35 10.70 -4.50
C ALA A 78 -23.38 10.23 -5.52
N LEU A 79 -23.05 10.21 -6.82
CA LEU A 79 -23.95 9.71 -7.86
C LEU A 79 -24.24 8.21 -7.71
N ARG A 80 -23.23 7.40 -7.35
CA ARG A 80 -23.43 5.96 -7.04
C ARG A 80 -23.99 5.70 -5.65
N GLY A 81 -23.66 6.53 -4.66
CA GLY A 81 -24.14 6.42 -3.28
C GLY A 81 -25.61 6.80 -3.13
N ALA A 82 -26.09 7.76 -3.92
CA ALA A 82 -27.50 8.16 -3.95
C ALA A 82 -28.41 7.08 -4.58
N ALA A 83 -27.91 6.30 -5.55
CA ALA A 83 -28.68 5.23 -6.18
C ALA A 83 -28.80 3.95 -5.32
N GLY A 84 -27.93 3.75 -4.32
CA GLY A 84 -27.90 2.54 -3.48
C GLY A 84 -28.46 2.71 -2.06
N GLY A 85 -28.93 3.90 -1.69
CA GLY A 85 -29.18 4.29 -0.30
C GLY A 85 -30.64 4.34 0.16
N ALA A 86 -31.62 3.84 -0.61
CA ALA A 86 -33.04 4.02 -0.32
C ALA A 86 -33.85 2.70 -0.28
N VAL A 87 -33.32 1.62 0.28
CA VAL A 87 -34.02 0.31 0.27
C VAL A 87 -34.44 -0.20 1.65
N ILE A 88 -34.11 0.49 2.76
CA ILE A 88 -34.54 0.03 4.09
C ILE A 88 -34.93 1.22 4.94
N GLY A 89 -36.24 1.45 5.07
CA GLY A 89 -36.79 2.52 5.90
C GLY A 89 -38.31 2.46 5.99
N GLU A 90 -38.91 1.27 6.05
CA GLU A 90 -40.35 1.10 6.28
C GLU A 90 -40.60 0.00 7.32
N ILE A 91 -39.95 0.10 8.49
CA ILE A 91 -40.34 -0.69 9.67
C ILE A 91 -40.11 0.15 10.94
N VAL A 92 -40.80 1.29 11.08
CA VAL A 92 -41.09 1.86 12.41
C VAL A 92 -42.33 2.75 12.32
N ASP A 93 -43.32 2.46 13.15
CA ASP A 93 -44.56 3.21 13.35
C ASP A 93 -44.36 4.73 13.58
N ASP A 94 -45.27 5.50 12.98
CA ASP A 94 -45.78 6.84 13.35
C ASP A 94 -44.83 8.04 13.58
N ASP A 95 -43.67 8.11 12.91
CA ASP A 95 -43.01 9.41 12.67
C ASP A 95 -42.01 9.34 11.50
N ALA A 96 -42.54 9.13 10.29
CA ALA A 96 -41.76 8.99 9.04
C ALA A 96 -40.75 10.14 8.82
N GLY A 97 -41.07 11.36 9.28
CA GLY A 97 -40.20 12.53 9.18
C GLY A 97 -38.95 12.48 10.08
N LYS A 98 -39.04 11.88 11.28
CA LYS A 98 -37.88 11.70 12.18
C LYS A 98 -37.02 10.53 11.76
N GLY A 99 -37.63 9.42 11.31
CA GLY A 99 -36.92 8.24 10.80
C GLY A 99 -36.12 8.54 9.53
N ALA A 100 -36.68 9.34 8.62
CA ALA A 100 -35.98 9.79 7.41
C ALA A 100 -34.76 10.69 7.72
N GLY A 101 -34.88 11.61 8.68
CA GLY A 101 -33.78 12.47 9.11
C GLY A 101 -32.63 11.70 9.77
N VAL A 102 -32.96 10.76 10.66
CA VAL A 102 -31.97 9.91 11.34
C VAL A 102 -31.32 8.91 10.36
N GLY A 103 -32.10 8.31 9.45
CA GLY A 103 -31.60 7.42 8.40
C GLY A 103 -30.69 8.13 7.39
N ALA A 104 -31.03 9.35 6.98
CA ALA A 104 -30.19 10.18 6.12
C ALA A 104 -28.86 10.55 6.80
N ALA A 105 -28.91 10.97 8.07
CA ALA A 105 -27.71 11.27 8.85
C ALA A 105 -26.84 10.02 9.05
N ALA A 106 -27.43 8.88 9.42
CA ALA A 106 -26.73 7.61 9.58
C ALA A 106 -26.12 7.11 8.25
N GLY A 107 -26.82 7.27 7.13
CA GLY A 107 -26.34 6.92 5.79
C GLY A 107 -25.14 7.77 5.34
N VAL A 108 -25.17 9.09 5.59
CA VAL A 108 -24.03 9.99 5.34
C VAL A 108 -22.82 9.60 6.18
N LEU A 109 -23.03 9.29 7.47
CA LEU A 109 -21.95 8.88 8.37
C LEU A 109 -21.36 7.52 7.98
N ALA A 110 -22.21 6.52 7.69
CA ALA A 110 -21.79 5.18 7.27
C ALA A 110 -21.11 5.20 5.89
N GLY A 111 -21.66 5.97 4.95
CA GLY A 111 -21.08 6.20 3.62
C GLY A 111 -19.72 6.88 3.69
N GLY A 112 -19.59 7.93 4.52
CA GLY A 112 -18.31 8.59 4.78
C GLY A 112 -17.28 7.66 5.42
N ALA A 113 -17.69 6.83 6.38
CA ALA A 113 -16.83 5.84 7.00
C ALA A 113 -16.38 4.74 6.01
N ARG A 114 -17.25 4.33 5.08
CA ARG A 114 -16.89 3.38 4.01
C ARG A 114 -15.96 4.00 2.97
N ALA A 115 -16.21 5.24 2.56
CA ALA A 115 -15.33 5.97 1.66
C ALA A 115 -13.91 6.09 2.23
N ARG A 116 -13.77 6.50 3.50
CA ARG A 116 -12.46 6.56 4.17
C ARG A 116 -11.76 5.21 4.21
N ARG A 117 -12.48 4.11 4.49
CA ARG A 117 -11.92 2.75 4.46
C ARG A 117 -11.46 2.34 3.06
N ASN A 118 -12.24 2.66 2.03
CA ASN A 118 -11.85 2.37 0.64
C ASN A 118 -10.62 3.18 0.21
N HIS A 119 -10.52 4.46 0.59
CA HIS A 119 -9.34 5.28 0.31
C HIS A 119 -8.11 4.79 1.06
N ALA A 120 -8.26 4.42 2.33
CA ALA A 120 -7.16 3.82 3.11
C ALA A 120 -6.68 2.52 2.46
N ALA A 121 -7.60 1.64 2.05
CA ALA A 121 -7.28 0.41 1.35
C ALA A 121 -6.58 0.66 0.00
N GLN A 122 -7.06 1.62 -0.80
CA GLN A 122 -6.43 1.99 -2.07
C GLN A 122 -5.04 2.59 -1.86
N ALA A 123 -4.86 3.45 -0.87
CA ALA A 123 -3.56 4.03 -0.55
C ALA A 123 -2.57 2.96 -0.10
N GLN A 124 -3.03 2.00 0.71
CA GLN A 124 -2.23 0.90 1.19
C GLN A 124 -1.85 -0.08 0.06
N GLN A 125 -2.76 -0.33 -0.87
CA GLN A 125 -2.51 -1.18 -2.03
C GLN A 125 -1.56 -0.51 -3.03
N ALA A 126 -1.71 0.80 -3.27
CA ALA A 126 -0.77 1.58 -4.09
C ALA A 126 0.64 1.61 -3.48
N GLN A 127 0.75 1.70 -2.15
CA GLN A 127 2.04 1.64 -1.47
C GLN A 127 2.68 0.25 -1.58
N ALA A 128 1.89 -0.81 -1.40
CA ALA A 128 2.36 -2.19 -1.53
C ALA A 128 2.83 -2.51 -2.96
N SER A 129 2.14 -2.01 -3.99
CA SER A 129 2.58 -2.20 -5.38
C SER A 129 3.90 -1.47 -5.67
N LYS A 130 4.08 -0.26 -5.13
CA LYS A 130 5.34 0.50 -5.27
C LYS A 130 6.51 -0.25 -4.61
N SER A 131 6.32 -0.75 -3.38
CA SER A 131 7.36 -1.48 -2.67
C SER A 131 7.73 -2.79 -3.37
N GLN A 132 6.75 -3.50 -3.93
CA GLN A 132 7.00 -4.75 -4.64
C GLN A 132 7.74 -4.54 -5.97
N ALA A 133 7.42 -3.47 -6.71
CA ALA A 133 8.14 -3.13 -7.93
C ALA A 133 9.61 -2.75 -7.64
N LEU A 134 9.85 -1.94 -6.60
CA LEU A 134 11.20 -1.63 -6.16
C LEU A 134 11.95 -2.88 -5.66
N ALA A 135 11.27 -3.81 -4.98
CA ALA A 135 11.88 -5.06 -4.51
C ALA A 135 12.40 -5.88 -5.69
N THR A 136 11.56 -6.04 -6.72
CA THR A 136 11.90 -6.77 -7.95
C THR A 136 13.09 -6.13 -8.67
N TYR A 137 13.11 -4.79 -8.76
CA TYR A 137 14.22 -4.04 -9.32
C TYR A 137 15.54 -4.27 -8.55
N TYR A 138 15.49 -4.16 -7.22
CA TYR A 138 16.68 -4.31 -6.39
C TYR A 138 17.16 -5.75 -6.24
N GLU A 139 16.27 -6.72 -6.38
CA GLU A 139 16.62 -8.13 -6.47
C GLU A 139 17.46 -8.40 -7.73
N ALA A 140 17.06 -7.86 -8.89
CA ALA A 140 17.86 -7.93 -10.11
C ALA A 140 19.23 -7.25 -9.92
N TYR A 141 19.26 -6.07 -9.30
CA TYR A 141 20.51 -5.38 -8.99
C TYR A 141 21.43 -6.25 -8.10
N GLY A 142 20.86 -6.88 -7.08
CA GLY A 142 21.58 -7.81 -6.21
C GLY A 142 22.17 -8.99 -6.97
N ALA A 143 21.41 -9.61 -7.88
CA ALA A 143 21.91 -10.70 -8.72
C ALA A 143 23.08 -10.27 -9.62
N CYS A 144 23.01 -9.08 -10.22
CA CYS A 144 24.10 -8.52 -11.02
C CYS A 144 25.37 -8.29 -10.19
N MET A 145 25.23 -7.66 -9.02
CA MET A 145 26.35 -7.40 -8.12
C MET A 145 26.96 -8.69 -7.58
N GLN A 146 26.15 -9.69 -7.23
CA GLN A 146 26.62 -11.02 -6.84
C GLN A 146 27.44 -11.68 -7.96
N GLY A 147 27.00 -11.59 -9.21
CA GLY A 147 27.74 -12.09 -10.37
C GLY A 147 29.12 -11.44 -10.56
N ARG A 148 29.27 -10.18 -10.12
CA ARG A 148 30.55 -9.45 -10.12
C ARG A 148 31.41 -9.72 -8.89
N GLY A 149 30.97 -10.60 -7.99
CA GLY A 149 31.71 -10.98 -6.79
C GLY A 149 31.57 -9.99 -5.63
N TYR A 150 30.44 -9.28 -5.57
CA TYR A 150 30.05 -8.52 -4.37
C TYR A 150 29.18 -9.38 -3.45
N SER A 151 29.34 -9.19 -2.15
CA SER A 151 28.42 -9.73 -1.15
C SER A 151 27.28 -8.75 -0.96
N VAL A 152 26.06 -9.15 -1.32
CA VAL A 152 24.86 -8.28 -1.25
C VAL A 152 24.04 -8.64 -0.01
N LYS A 153 23.63 -7.64 0.77
CA LYS A 153 22.84 -7.77 2.01
C LYS A 153 21.64 -6.84 2.01
#